data_AF-A0A839ANH4-F1
#
_entry.id   AF-A0A839ANH4-F1
#
_cell.length_a   1.000
_cell.length_b   1.000
_cell.length_c   1.000
_cell.angle_alpha   90.00
_cell.angle_beta   90.00
_cell.angle_gamma   90.00
#
_symmetry.space_group_name_H-M   'P 1'
#
loop_
_entity.id
_entity.type
_entity.pdbx_description
1 polymer ?
#
loop_
_entity_poly.entity_id
_entity_poly.type
_entity_poly.pdbx_seq_one_letter_code
_entity_poly.pdbx_strand_id
1 'polypeptide(L)'
;MNLKKVTDKLNKNIEEETELVNKISITKYVLIYIPLLFLMFAATNFIGSLFFDEVNFDWRRILIQAIFFAVFFRIFHGVRKL
;
A
#
# COMPACT_ATOMS: atom_id res chain seq x y z
N MET A 1 12.85 -11.35 24.90
CA MET A 1 11.66 -10.89 24.14
C MET A 1 10.81 -12.10 23.83
N ASN A 2 9.54 -12.15 24.26
CA ASN A 2 8.70 -13.34 24.08
C ASN A 2 8.07 -13.32 22.68
N LEU A 3 8.60 -14.12 21.75
CA LEU A 3 8.14 -14.22 20.36
C LEU A 3 6.63 -14.40 20.25
N LYS A 4 6.03 -15.21 21.13
CA LYS A 4 4.58 -15.45 21.14
C LYS A 4 3.78 -14.16 21.40
N LYS A 5 4.18 -13.37 22.40
CA LYS A 5 3.54 -12.07 22.70
C LYS A 5 3.70 -11.07 21.55
N VAL A 6 4.80 -11.13 20.80
CA VAL A 6 5.03 -10.28 19.63
C VAL A 6 4.12 -10.70 18.48
N THR A 7 4.04 -12.00 18.18
CA THR A 7 3.14 -12.56 17.16
C THR A 7 1.67 -12.25 17.45
N ASP A 8 1.22 -12.44 18.69
CA ASP A 8 -0.17 -12.17 19.08
C ASP A 8 -0.52 -10.69 18.91
N LYS A 9 0.41 -9.78 19.26
CA LYS A 9 0.23 -8.33 19.09
C LYS A 9 0.24 -7.93 17.62
N LEU A 10 1.10 -8.52 16.80
CA LEU A 10 1.12 -8.29 15.35
C LEU A 10 -0.19 -8.74 14.71
N ASN A 11 -0.66 -9.94 15.01
CA ASN A 11 -1.90 -10.46 14.46
C ASN A 11 -3.10 -9.57 14.81
N LYS A 12 -3.20 -9.15 16.09
CA LYS A 12 -4.26 -8.25 16.53
C LYS A 12 -4.24 -6.91 15.79
N ASN A 13 -3.06 -6.28 15.66
CA ASN A 13 -2.94 -5.01 14.96
C ASN A 13 -3.36 -5.14 13.48
N ILE A 14 -2.97 -6.22 12.81
CA ILE A 14 -3.30 -6.39 11.40
C ILE A 14 -4.79 -6.72 11.21
N GLU A 15 -5.42 -7.40 12.16
CA GLU A 15 -6.86 -7.64 12.16
C GLU A 15 -7.65 -6.33 12.31
N GLU A 16 -7.25 -5.47 13.25
CA GLU A 16 -7.81 -4.12 13.42
C GLU A 16 -7.66 -3.28 12.15
N GLU A 17 -6.48 -3.28 11.51
CA GLU A 17 -6.25 -2.59 10.23
C GLU A 17 -7.13 -3.15 9.11
N THR A 18 -7.27 -4.48 9.03
CA THR A 18 -8.08 -5.13 7.99
C THR A 18 -9.56 -4.80 8.14
N GLU A 19 -10.07 -4.69 9.37
CA GLU A 19 -11.43 -4.22 9.61
C GLU A 19 -11.63 -2.77 9.17
N LEU A 20 -10.70 -1.88 9.53
CA LEU A 20 -10.77 -0.46 9.18
C LEU A 20 -10.78 -0.28 7.66
N VAL A 21 -9.89 -0.96 6.94
CA VAL A 21 -9.82 -0.91 5.48
C VAL A 21 -11.12 -1.42 4.86
N ASN A 22 -11.68 -2.52 5.36
CA ASN A 22 -12.91 -3.10 4.83
C ASN A 22 -14.17 -2.24 5.11
N LYS A 23 -14.17 -1.44 6.19
CA LYS A 23 -15.25 -0.48 6.51
C LYS A 23 -15.26 0.74 5.59
N ILE A 24 -14.13 1.08 4.96
CA ILE A 24 -14.03 2.21 4.04
C ILE A 24 -14.74 1.86 2.72
N SER A 25 -15.58 2.80 2.24
CA SER A 25 -16.22 2.68 0.92
C SER A 25 -15.18 2.67 -0.19
N ILE A 26 -15.46 1.96 -1.29
CA ILE A 26 -14.52 1.80 -2.41
C ILE A 26 -14.04 3.16 -2.94
N THR A 27 -14.93 4.14 -3.05
CA THR A 27 -14.58 5.49 -3.51
C THR A 27 -13.61 6.18 -2.55
N LYS A 28 -13.85 6.15 -1.24
CA LYS A 28 -12.95 6.74 -0.24
C LYS A 28 -11.60 6.02 -0.22
N TYR A 29 -11.62 4.70 -0.36
CA TYR A 29 -10.42 3.88 -0.45
C TYR A 29 -9.56 4.33 -1.64
N VAL A 30 -10.15 4.40 -2.83
CA VAL A 30 -9.48 4.85 -4.06
C VAL A 30 -8.92 6.27 -3.93
N LEU A 31 -9.72 7.20 -3.41
CA LEU A 31 -9.33 8.61 -3.25
C LEU A 31 -8.18 8.81 -2.27
N ILE A 32 -7.99 7.93 -1.28
CA ILE A 32 -6.93 8.04 -0.28
C ILE A 32 -5.70 7.23 -0.70
N TYR A 33 -5.91 5.95 -1.05
CA TYR A 33 -4.81 5.02 -1.29
C TYR A 33 -4.05 5.31 -2.57
N ILE A 34 -4.73 5.69 -3.67
CA ILE A 34 -4.04 5.93 -4.94
C ILE A 34 -3.09 7.13 -4.85
N PRO A 35 -3.50 8.31 -4.33
CA PRO A 35 -2.57 9.42 -4.15
C PRO A 35 -1.42 9.11 -3.20
N LEU A 36 -1.69 8.38 -2.12
CA LEU A 36 -0.66 7.98 -1.15
C LEU A 36 0.38 7.07 -1.80
N LEU A 37 -0.06 6.02 -2.51
CA LEU A 37 0.80 5.10 -3.24
C LEU A 37 1.57 5.80 -4.36
N PHE A 38 0.90 6.68 -5.10
CA PHE A 38 1.55 7.50 -6.13
C PHE A 38 2.67 8.35 -5.55
N LEU A 39 2.42 9.03 -4.42
CA LEU A 39 3.42 9.87 -3.75
C LEU A 39 4.61 9.03 -3.29
N MET A 40 4.37 7.87 -2.66
CA MET A 40 5.43 6.97 -2.23
C MET A 40 6.28 6.50 -3.41
N PHE A 41 5.64 6.01 -4.48
CA PHE A 41 6.34 5.52 -5.66
C PHE A 41 7.06 6.63 -6.41
N ALA A 42 6.47 7.82 -6.50
CA ALA A 42 7.07 9.00 -7.09
C ALA A 42 8.30 9.45 -6.30
N ALA A 43 8.21 9.54 -4.97
CA ALA A 43 9.35 9.89 -4.13
C ALA A 43 10.50 8.88 -4.29
N THR A 44 10.21 7.59 -4.27
CA THR A 44 11.23 6.54 -4.45
C THR A 44 11.85 6.56 -5.85
N ASN A 45 11.04 6.71 -6.92
CA ASN A 45 11.57 6.81 -8.28
C ASN A 45 12.38 8.09 -8.48
N PHE A 46 11.94 9.20 -7.90
CA PHE A 46 12.66 10.47 -7.97
C PHE A 46 14.02 10.35 -7.29
N ILE A 47 14.07 9.83 -6.06
CA ILE A 47 15.33 9.55 -5.36
C ILE A 47 16.19 8.62 -6.20
N GLY A 48 15.64 7.50 -6.69
CA GLY A 48 16.37 6.56 -7.54
C GLY A 48 16.98 7.22 -8.78
N SER A 49 16.21 8.09 -9.46
CA SER A 49 16.68 8.81 -10.65
C SER A 49 17.82 9.80 -10.39
N LEU A 50 18.02 10.23 -9.14
CA LEU A 50 19.14 11.08 -8.75
C LEU A 50 20.45 10.29 -8.59
N PHE A 51 20.38 8.98 -8.34
CA PHE A 51 21.54 8.14 -8.03
C PHE A 51 21.84 7.08 -9.10
N PHE A 52 20.89 6.78 -9.98
CA PHE A 52 21.00 5.71 -10.98
C PHE A 52 20.48 6.16 -12.33
N ASP A 53 21.34 6.19 -13.34
CA ASP A 53 21.02 6.63 -14.71
C ASP A 53 19.97 5.74 -15.42
N GLU A 54 19.80 4.51 -14.93
CA GLU A 54 18.83 3.54 -15.45
C GLU A 54 17.39 3.83 -14.96
N VAL A 55 17.25 4.61 -13.87
CA VAL A 55 15.96 4.92 -13.26
C VAL A 55 15.38 6.17 -13.91
N ASN A 56 14.53 5.96 -14.91
CA ASN A 56 13.79 7.04 -15.55
C ASN A 56 12.50 7.35 -14.79
N PHE A 57 12.35 8.61 -14.35
CA PHE A 57 11.11 9.08 -13.73
C PHE A 57 9.98 9.19 -14.77
N ASP A 58 9.05 8.23 -14.74
CA ASP A 58 7.86 8.22 -15.59
C ASP A 58 6.58 8.22 -14.72
N TRP A 59 5.98 9.40 -14.56
CA TRP A 59 4.79 9.58 -13.74
C TRP A 59 3.59 8.74 -14.21
N ARG A 60 3.48 8.40 -15.50
CA ARG A 60 2.37 7.58 -16.01
C ARG A 60 2.50 6.15 -15.53
N ARG A 61 3.71 5.59 -15.64
CA ARG A 61 4.01 4.24 -15.11
C ARG A 61 3.80 4.17 -13.61
N ILE A 62 4.22 5.21 -12.89
CA ILE A 62 4.06 5.32 -11.43
C ILE A 62 2.56 5.36 -11.04
N LEU A 63 1.74 6.12 -11.79
CA LEU A 63 0.30 6.16 -11.56
C LEU A 63 -0.37 4.80 -11.82
N ILE A 64 0.01 4.14 -12.92
CA ILE A 64 -0.47 2.79 -13.22
C ILE A 64 -0.11 1.83 -12.09
N GLN A 65 1.14 1.84 -11.64
CA GLN A 65 1.58 1.03 -10.49
C GLN A 65 0.76 1.32 -9.23
N ALA A 66 0.52 2.58 -8.90
CA ALA A 66 -0.29 2.97 -7.75
C ALA A 66 -1.73 2.42 -7.82
N ILE A 67 -2.36 2.47 -8.99
CA ILE A 67 -3.70 1.91 -9.21
C ILE A 67 -3.69 0.38 -9.01
N PHE A 68 -2.74 -0.33 -9.63
CA PHE A 68 -2.65 -1.79 -9.52
C PHE A 68 -2.37 -2.24 -8.09
N PHE A 69 -1.47 -1.55 -7.38
CA PHE A 69 -1.21 -1.83 -5.96
C PHE A 69 -2.43 -1.54 -5.08
N ALA A 70 -3.17 -0.46 -5.31
CA ALA A 70 -4.40 -0.18 -4.57
C ALA A 70 -5.44 -1.30 -4.76
N VAL A 71 -5.64 -1.76 -5.99
CA VAL A 71 -6.55 -2.87 -6.28
C VAL A 71 -6.07 -4.16 -5.61
N PHE A 72 -4.77 -4.47 -5.72
CA PHE A 72 -4.17 -5.64 -5.09
C PHE A 72 -4.35 -5.62 -3.57
N PHE A 73 -4.05 -4.51 -2.89
CA PHE A 73 -4.22 -4.38 -1.45
C PHE A 73 -5.68 -4.53 -1.04
N ARG A 74 -6.62 -3.96 -1.80
CA ARG A 74 -8.05 -4.13 -1.52
C ARG A 74 -8.47 -5.59 -1.58
N ILE A 75 -8.03 -6.31 -2.61
CA ILE A 75 -8.30 -7.75 -2.76
C ILE A 75 -7.66 -8.53 -1.61
N PHE A 76 -6.39 -8.23 -1.29
CA PHE A 76 -5.67 -8.88 -0.20
C PHE A 76 -6.39 -8.74 1.15
N HIS A 77 -6.85 -7.53 1.50
CA HIS A 77 -7.62 -7.30 2.73
C HIS A 77 -9.01 -7.94 2.70
N GLY A 78 -9.61 -8.11 1.51
CA GLY A 78 -10.86 -8.84 1.33
C GLY A 78 -10.67 -10.36 1.54
N VAL A 79 -9.66 -10.94 0.89
CA VAL A 79 -9.32 -12.37 0.99
C VAL A 79 -8.89 -12.76 2.40
N ARG A 80 -8.16 -11.90 3.10
CA ARG A 80 -7.75 -12.15 4.49
C ARG A 80 -8.93 -12.28 5.47
N LYS A 81 -10.07 -11.68 5.15
CA LYS A 81 -11.28 -11.74 5.97
C LYS A 81 -12.12 -13.01 5.70
N LEU A 82 -11.92 -13.66 4.55
CA LEU A 82 -12.52 -14.97 4.21
C LEU A 82 -11.82 -16.10 4.97
#